data_AF-A0A2D6W6H4-F1
#
_entry.id   AF-A0A2D6W6H4-F1
#
_cell.length_a   1.000
_cell.length_b   1.000
_cell.length_c   1.000
_cell.angle_alpha   90.00
_cell.angle_beta   90.00
_cell.angle_gamma   90.00
#
_symmetry.space_group_name_H-M   'P 1'
#
loop_
_entity.id
_entity.type
_entity.pdbx_description
1 polymer ?
#
loop_
_entity_poly.entity_id
_entity_poly.type
_entity_poly.pdbx_seq_one_letter_code
_entity_poly.pdbx_strand_id
1 'polypeptide(L)'
;MKISELFFSIQGEGELTGVPSVFVRTSGCNLRCRWCDTKYASWKPEGENVTINDLLDKVCSYPARHVVISGGEPMIAKGIEEFTHLLKESGKHITIETAGTISPNGIQCDLASLSPKLSDSTPKEGDINKEWIDRHESKRLDYDILSEWVNLYNFQLKFVVSKEEEIKEIQNVISRIEGKILPEKVLLMPEGIDPDTLRSRYDLLIDLCKENGYRLCHRLHIDLFGNTPGT
;
A
#
# COMPACT_ATOMS: atom_id res chain seq x y z
N MET A 1 9.23 16.94 4.76
CA MET A 1 8.17 16.03 4.25
C MET A 1 6.87 16.30 5.00
N LYS A 2 5.71 16.18 4.34
CA LYS A 2 4.40 16.29 5.02
C LYS A 2 3.95 14.92 5.52
N ILE A 3 3.91 14.74 6.83
CA ILE A 3 3.64 13.45 7.49
C ILE A 3 2.29 13.53 8.19
N SER A 4 1.42 12.57 7.88
CA SER A 4 0.12 12.42 8.53
C SER A 4 0.27 11.72 9.87
N GLU A 5 1.05 10.64 9.93
CA GLU A 5 1.24 9.83 11.13
C GLU A 5 2.64 9.21 11.16
N LEU A 6 3.18 9.05 12.38
CA LEU A 6 4.35 8.22 12.65
C LEU A 6 4.12 7.46 13.94
N PHE A 7 4.21 6.14 13.87
CA PHE A 7 3.98 5.26 15.03
C PHE A 7 4.77 3.97 14.91
N PHE A 8 4.88 3.24 16.02
CA PHE A 8 5.59 1.97 16.11
C PHE A 8 4.60 0.87 16.47
N SER A 9 4.52 -0.16 15.63
CA SER A 9 3.64 -1.32 15.82
C SER A 9 4.21 -2.56 15.12
N ILE A 10 3.36 -3.46 14.63
CA ILE A 10 3.71 -4.60 13.78
C ILE A 10 3.11 -4.43 12.38
N GLN A 11 3.82 -4.87 11.34
CA GLN A 11 3.26 -4.97 9.99
C GLN A 11 2.05 -5.90 10.01
N GLY A 12 0.89 -5.40 9.60
CA GLY A 12 -0.36 -6.16 9.62
C GLY A 12 -0.71 -6.82 8.29
N GLU A 13 0.01 -6.48 7.21
CA GLU A 13 -0.31 -6.92 5.86
C GLU A 13 0.94 -7.44 5.10
N GLY A 14 0.75 -8.30 4.11
CA GLY A 14 1.82 -8.71 3.20
C GLY A 14 2.80 -9.76 3.72
N GLU A 15 3.91 -9.92 2.99
CA GLU A 15 4.99 -10.89 3.25
C GLU A 15 5.62 -10.77 4.64
N LEU A 16 5.64 -9.55 5.20
CA LEU A 16 6.26 -9.23 6.48
C LEU A 16 5.25 -9.08 7.63
N THR A 17 4.03 -9.63 7.47
CA THR A 17 3.02 -9.62 8.54
C THR A 17 3.61 -10.16 9.86
N GLY A 18 3.42 -9.42 10.96
CA GLY A 18 3.91 -9.73 12.30
C GLY A 18 5.27 -9.11 12.67
N VAL A 19 6.01 -8.55 11.71
CA VAL A 19 7.32 -7.92 11.97
C VAL A 19 7.13 -6.59 12.71
N PRO A 20 7.87 -6.29 13.80
CA PRO A 20 7.86 -4.96 14.41
C PRO A 20 8.38 -3.89 13.46
N SER A 21 7.59 -2.83 13.24
CA SER A 21 7.82 -1.83 12.20
C SER A 21 7.52 -0.42 12.70
N VAL A 22 8.34 0.54 12.28
CA VAL A 22 7.98 1.96 12.36
C VAL A 22 7.23 2.34 11.10
N PHE A 23 6.01 2.83 11.25
CA PHE A 23 5.19 3.30 10.14
C PHE A 23 5.37 4.79 9.94
N VAL A 24 5.65 5.19 8.70
CA VAL A 24 5.72 6.59 8.28
C VAL A 24 4.64 6.81 7.24
N ARG A 25 3.51 7.43 7.64
CA ARG A 25 2.39 7.73 6.76
C ARG A 25 2.52 9.14 6.21
N THR A 26 2.87 9.25 4.94
CA THR A 26 2.91 10.55 4.24
C THR A 26 1.50 11.11 3.97
N SER A 27 1.41 12.43 3.76
CA SER A 27 0.15 13.12 3.46
C SER A 27 0.01 13.45 1.97
N GLY A 28 -1.16 13.19 1.40
CA GLY A 28 -1.49 13.43 0.00
C GLY A 28 -1.54 12.15 -0.84
N CYS A 29 -2.53 12.05 -1.72
CA CYS A 29 -2.65 10.95 -2.70
C CYS A 29 -3.10 11.49 -4.05
N ASN A 30 -2.61 10.90 -5.14
CA ASN A 30 -3.05 11.15 -6.51
C ASN A 30 -4.36 10.41 -6.88
N LEU A 31 -4.82 9.49 -6.02
CA LEU A 31 -6.08 8.74 -6.18
C LEU A 31 -7.11 9.09 -5.10
N ARG A 32 -8.36 8.67 -5.32
CA ARG A 32 -9.50 8.86 -4.41
C ARG A 32 -10.31 7.57 -4.25
N CYS A 33 -9.66 6.50 -3.80
CA CYS A 33 -10.31 5.20 -3.69
C CYS A 33 -11.52 5.27 -2.76
N ARG A 34 -12.65 4.68 -3.16
CA ARG A 34 -13.92 4.72 -2.42
C ARG A 34 -13.82 4.06 -1.04
N TRP A 35 -13.10 2.93 -0.99
CA TRP A 35 -12.86 2.11 0.19
C TRP A 35 -11.54 2.44 0.89
N CYS A 36 -10.93 3.59 0.60
CA CYS A 36 -9.75 4.04 1.33
C CYS A 36 -10.08 4.13 2.82
N ASP A 37 -9.33 3.40 3.63
CA ASP A 37 -9.41 3.40 5.09
C ASP A 37 -8.73 4.63 5.71
N THR A 38 -7.73 5.21 5.03
CA THR A 38 -7.02 6.41 5.48
C THR A 38 -7.40 7.67 4.69
N LYS A 39 -8.70 8.00 4.60
CA LYS A 39 -9.20 9.18 3.86
C LYS A 39 -8.61 10.51 4.35
N TYR A 40 -8.20 10.61 5.61
CA TYR A 40 -7.52 11.79 6.17
C TYR A 40 -6.11 12.00 5.59
N ALA A 41 -5.46 10.94 5.10
CA ALA A 41 -4.16 11.05 4.43
C ALA A 41 -4.29 11.24 2.91
N SER A 42 -5.43 10.86 2.31
CA SER A 42 -5.63 10.86 0.85
C SER A 42 -6.66 11.88 0.35
N TRP A 43 -7.91 11.80 0.81
CA TRP A 43 -9.02 12.64 0.36
C TRP A 43 -8.94 14.06 0.94
N LYS A 44 -8.58 14.18 2.22
CA LYS A 44 -8.48 15.43 2.96
C LYS A 44 -7.09 15.53 3.61
N PRO A 45 -6.02 15.70 2.83
CA PRO A 45 -4.65 15.49 3.31
C PRO A 45 -4.26 16.44 4.44
N GLU A 46 -4.26 15.92 5.66
CA GLU A 46 -3.82 16.56 6.90
C GLU A 46 -2.40 16.13 7.27
N GLY A 47 -1.80 16.76 8.29
CA GLY A 47 -0.47 16.40 8.77
C GLY A 47 0.52 17.57 8.84
N GLU A 48 1.67 17.30 9.43
CA GLU A 48 2.68 18.30 9.78
C GLU A 48 3.87 18.25 8.82
N ASN A 49 4.50 19.41 8.60
CA ASN A 49 5.77 19.45 7.89
C ASN A 49 6.88 19.12 8.87
N VAL A 50 7.52 17.97 8.67
CA VAL A 50 8.65 17.49 9.47
C VAL A 50 9.92 17.55 8.62
N THR A 51 11.05 17.94 9.20
CA THR A 51 12.34 17.86 8.50
C THR A 51 12.75 16.39 8.33
N ILE A 52 13.58 16.11 7.33
CA ILE A 52 14.02 14.72 7.09
C ILE A 52 14.87 14.19 8.26
N ASN A 53 15.71 15.05 8.85
CA ASN A 53 16.52 14.69 10.01
C ASN A 53 15.67 14.41 11.25
N ASP A 54 14.69 15.26 11.58
CA ASP A 54 13.80 15.02 12.73
C ASP A 54 13.01 13.72 12.54
N LEU A 55 12.57 13.46 11.29
CA LEU A 55 11.86 12.23 10.94
C LEU A 55 12.75 10.99 11.10
N LEU A 56 13.99 11.07 10.62
CA LEU A 56 14.98 10.01 10.75
C LEU A 56 15.30 9.72 12.22
N ASP A 57 15.54 10.75 13.02
CA ASP A 57 15.83 10.63 14.46
C ASP A 57 14.67 9.96 15.18
N LYS A 58 13.43 10.37 14.87
CA LYS A 58 12.22 9.75 15.43
C LYS A 58 12.12 8.28 15.05
N VAL A 59 12.34 7.91 13.79
CA VAL A 59 12.32 6.51 13.34
C VAL A 59 13.44 5.70 14.01
N CYS A 60 14.63 6.28 14.15
CA CYS A 60 15.78 5.62 14.76
C CYS A 60 15.68 5.50 16.29
N SER A 61 14.81 6.28 16.93
CA SER A 61 14.53 6.15 18.36
C SER A 61 13.80 4.85 18.75
N TYR A 62 13.15 4.19 17.77
CA TYR A 62 12.51 2.89 17.98
C TYR A 62 13.47 1.73 17.71
N PRO A 63 13.30 0.59 18.42
CA PRO A 63 14.17 -0.58 18.25
C PRO A 63 13.94 -1.32 16.91
N ALA A 64 12.87 -1.01 16.18
CA ALA A 64 12.55 -1.67 14.93
C ALA A 64 13.61 -1.40 13.84
N ARG A 65 14.03 -2.48 13.17
CA ARG A 65 14.83 -2.40 11.94
C ARG A 65 13.95 -2.12 10.71
N HIS A 66 12.70 -2.59 10.73
CA HIS A 66 11.78 -2.46 9.62
C HIS A 66 11.06 -1.11 9.67
N VAL A 67 11.03 -0.42 8.53
CA VAL A 67 10.28 0.82 8.33
C VAL A 67 9.32 0.61 7.18
N VAL A 68 8.04 0.87 7.44
CA VAL A 68 6.98 0.83 6.42
C VAL A 68 6.64 2.27 6.06
N ILE A 69 6.96 2.66 4.84
CA ILE A 69 6.60 3.96 4.29
C ILE A 69 5.32 3.78 3.48
N SER A 70 4.27 4.49 3.91
CA SER A 70 2.94 4.47 3.32
C SER A 70 2.42 5.92 3.23
N GLY A 71 1.12 6.15 3.13
CA GLY A 71 0.60 7.52 3.15
C GLY A 71 -0.82 7.70 2.71
N GLY A 72 -1.13 8.84 2.11
CA GLY A 72 -1.74 8.70 0.79
C GLY A 72 -0.76 7.94 -0.14
N GLU A 73 -0.34 8.53 -1.24
CA GLU A 73 0.69 7.90 -2.09
C GLU A 73 2.09 8.36 -1.62
N PRO A 74 2.94 7.50 -1.02
CA PRO A 74 4.26 7.93 -0.54
C PRO A 74 5.16 8.44 -1.65
N MET A 75 5.02 7.92 -2.87
CA MET A 75 5.90 8.29 -3.97
C MET A 75 5.68 9.72 -4.49
N ILE A 76 4.63 10.43 -4.06
CA ILE A 76 4.45 11.86 -4.35
C ILE A 76 5.00 12.77 -3.24
N ALA A 77 5.48 12.21 -2.13
CA ALA A 77 5.96 12.99 -1.00
C ALA A 77 7.33 13.62 -1.30
N LYS A 78 7.40 14.96 -1.22
CA LYS A 78 8.65 15.70 -1.42
C LYS A 78 9.71 15.30 -0.39
N GLY A 79 10.86 14.80 -0.84
CA GLY A 79 11.98 14.38 0.01
C GLY A 79 12.03 12.88 0.29
N ILE A 80 11.16 12.07 -0.33
CA ILE A 80 11.11 10.63 -0.08
C ILE A 80 12.40 9.89 -0.49
N GLU A 81 13.05 10.31 -1.58
CA GLU A 81 14.33 9.74 -2.04
C GLU A 81 15.44 9.97 -1.02
N GLU A 82 15.60 11.21 -0.54
CA GLU A 82 16.58 11.55 0.49
C GLU A 82 16.31 10.80 1.80
N PHE A 83 15.04 10.72 2.22
CA PHE A 83 14.66 10.01 3.43
C PHE A 83 14.95 8.50 3.34
N THR A 84 14.59 7.86 2.24
CA THR A 84 14.88 6.42 2.03
C THR A 84 16.37 6.13 1.95
N HIS A 85 17.16 7.05 1.36
CA HIS A 85 18.64 6.96 1.38
C HIS A 85 19.18 6.95 2.82
N LEU A 86 18.80 7.93 3.64
CA LEU A 86 19.27 8.05 5.03
C LEU A 86 18.81 6.88 5.90
N LEU A 87 17.59 6.37 5.69
CA LEU A 87 17.11 5.15 6.35
C LEU A 87 18.00 3.95 6.00
N LYS A 88 18.41 3.83 4.72
CA LYS A 88 19.27 2.75 4.27
C LYS A 88 20.67 2.83 4.86
N GLU A 89 21.25 4.03 4.91
CA GLU A 89 22.53 4.29 5.58
C GLU A 89 22.47 3.97 7.08
N SER A 90 21.31 4.17 7.70
CA SER A 90 21.04 3.81 9.10
C SER A 90 20.75 2.33 9.31
N GLY A 91 20.92 1.49 8.28
CA GLY A 91 20.77 0.03 8.35
C GLY A 91 19.32 -0.46 8.46
N LYS A 92 18.33 0.39 8.15
CA LYS A 92 16.91 0.01 8.16
C LYS A 92 16.55 -0.84 6.94
N HIS A 93 15.55 -1.71 7.12
CA HIS A 93 14.87 -2.39 6.02
C HIS A 93 13.64 -1.56 5.62
N ILE A 94 13.49 -1.26 4.34
CA ILE A 94 12.46 -0.33 3.85
C ILE A 94 11.41 -1.10 3.04
N THR A 95 10.16 -1.07 3.50
CA THR A 95 9.00 -1.44 2.69
C THR A 95 8.27 -0.18 2.24
N ILE A 96 8.03 -0.06 0.93
CA ILE A 96 7.19 1.02 0.38
C ILE A 96 5.84 0.43 -0.01
N GLU A 97 4.77 0.96 0.57
CA GLU A 97 3.40 0.63 0.19
C GLU A 97 2.87 1.69 -0.78
N THR A 98 2.69 1.33 -2.04
CA THR A 98 2.32 2.27 -3.12
C THR A 98 1.22 1.68 -4.00
N ALA A 99 0.43 2.55 -4.65
CA ALA A 99 -0.49 2.12 -5.70
C ALA A 99 0.24 1.71 -7.00
N GLY A 100 1.55 1.97 -7.11
CA GLY A 100 2.33 1.67 -8.30
C GLY A 100 2.04 2.62 -9.47
N THR A 101 1.74 3.88 -9.15
CA THR A 101 1.33 4.91 -10.13
C THR A 101 2.40 5.99 -10.36
N ILE A 102 3.54 5.87 -9.66
CA ILE A 102 4.70 6.75 -9.76
C ILE A 102 5.93 5.84 -9.91
N SER A 103 6.80 6.20 -10.85
CA SER A 103 8.05 5.47 -11.10
C SER A 103 8.92 5.41 -9.84
N PRO A 104 9.57 4.25 -9.57
CA PRO A 104 10.49 4.12 -8.46
C PRO A 104 11.76 4.98 -8.60
N ASN A 105 12.18 5.35 -9.82
CA ASN A 105 13.38 6.19 -10.07
C ASN A 105 14.64 5.77 -9.26
N GLY A 106 14.86 4.47 -9.06
CA GLY A 106 16.01 3.97 -8.29
C GLY A 106 15.98 4.24 -6.78
N ILE A 107 14.80 4.54 -6.21
CA ILE A 107 14.61 4.78 -4.78
C ILE A 107 15.10 3.60 -3.92
N GLN A 108 15.62 3.88 -2.72
CA GLN A 108 16.01 2.82 -1.79
C GLN A 108 14.77 2.10 -1.25
N CYS A 109 14.63 0.82 -1.62
CA CYS A 109 13.51 -0.02 -1.25
C CYS A 109 13.96 -1.49 -1.16
N ASP A 110 13.67 -2.17 -0.05
CA ASP A 110 13.95 -3.60 0.12
C ASP A 110 12.76 -4.48 -0.28
N LEU A 111 11.53 -3.97 -0.10
CA LEU A 111 10.30 -4.63 -0.51
C LEU A 111 9.28 -3.60 -1.02
N ALA A 112 8.94 -3.68 -2.30
CA ALA A 112 7.84 -2.91 -2.88
C ALA A 112 6.52 -3.65 -2.67
N SER A 113 5.65 -3.14 -1.79
CA SER A 113 4.29 -3.62 -1.63
C SER A 113 3.35 -2.85 -2.56
N LEU A 114 3.29 -3.30 -3.81
CA LEU A 114 2.48 -2.68 -4.86
C LEU A 114 1.03 -3.10 -4.68
N SER A 115 0.12 -2.14 -4.66
CA SER A 115 -1.32 -2.40 -4.60
C SER A 115 -2.04 -1.68 -5.73
N PRO A 116 -1.98 -2.22 -6.96
CA PRO A 116 -2.72 -1.70 -8.10
C PRO A 116 -4.22 -1.65 -7.78
N LYS A 117 -4.89 -0.58 -8.19
CA LYS A 117 -6.28 -0.32 -7.78
C LYS A 117 -7.23 -0.78 -8.87
N LEU A 118 -8.07 -1.76 -8.54
CA LEU A 118 -9.10 -2.34 -9.43
C LEU A 118 -10.26 -1.36 -9.65
N SER A 119 -11.13 -1.66 -10.60
CA SER A 119 -12.28 -0.81 -10.98
C SER A 119 -13.22 -0.54 -9.80
N ASP A 120 -13.38 -1.48 -8.87
CA ASP A 120 -14.20 -1.27 -7.67
C ASP A 120 -13.65 -0.15 -6.77
N SER A 121 -12.37 0.21 -6.88
CA SER A 121 -11.81 1.33 -6.12
C SER A 121 -12.33 2.70 -6.54
N THR A 122 -12.95 2.83 -7.71
CA THR A 122 -13.40 4.11 -8.26
C THR A 122 -14.52 4.73 -7.41
N PRO A 123 -14.39 6.02 -7.02
CA PRO A 123 -15.44 6.71 -6.28
C PRO A 123 -16.73 6.88 -7.11
N LYS A 124 -17.88 6.86 -6.43
CA LYS A 124 -19.18 6.96 -7.10
C LYS A 124 -19.54 8.41 -7.39
N GLU A 125 -20.42 8.62 -8.37
CA GLU A 125 -21.04 9.93 -8.59
C GLU A 125 -21.77 10.38 -7.31
N GLY A 126 -21.54 11.63 -6.92
CA GLY A 126 -22.06 12.21 -5.67
C GLY A 126 -21.09 12.17 -4.49
N ASP A 127 -20.11 11.25 -4.47
CA ASP A 127 -19.07 11.22 -3.42
C ASP A 127 -18.02 12.32 -3.61
N ILE A 128 -17.70 12.62 -4.87
CA ILE A 128 -16.69 13.60 -5.28
C ILE A 128 -17.05 14.18 -6.66
N ASN A 129 -16.39 15.27 -7.06
CA ASN A 129 -16.61 15.84 -8.38
C ASN A 129 -16.20 14.85 -9.49
N LYS A 130 -16.85 14.97 -10.65
CA LYS A 130 -16.60 14.07 -11.80
C LYS A 130 -15.15 14.07 -12.26
N GLU A 131 -14.48 15.24 -12.21
CA GLU A 131 -13.07 15.36 -12.57
C GLU A 131 -12.14 14.45 -11.75
N TRP A 132 -12.42 14.26 -10.45
CA TRP A 132 -11.66 13.35 -9.61
C TRP A 132 -11.97 11.88 -9.90
N ILE A 133 -13.20 11.55 -10.31
CA ILE A 133 -13.57 10.20 -10.77
C ILE A 133 -12.79 9.86 -12.03
N ASP A 134 -12.83 10.74 -13.04
CA ASP A 134 -12.12 10.56 -14.31
C ASP A 134 -10.60 10.49 -14.10
N ARG A 135 -10.06 11.32 -13.20
CA ARG A 135 -8.64 11.29 -12.81
C ARG A 135 -8.28 9.99 -12.08
N HIS A 136 -9.16 9.48 -11.22
CA HIS A 136 -8.93 8.21 -10.55
C HIS A 136 -8.82 7.09 -11.58
N GLU A 137 -9.84 6.94 -12.44
CA GLU A 137 -9.90 5.87 -13.44
C GLU A 137 -8.71 5.90 -14.40
N SER A 138 -8.30 7.09 -14.84
CA SER A 138 -7.14 7.23 -15.75
C SER A 138 -5.79 6.96 -15.10
N LYS A 139 -5.68 7.04 -13.76
CA LYS A 139 -4.39 6.93 -13.04
C LYS A 139 -4.26 5.68 -12.18
N ARG A 140 -5.34 4.96 -11.89
CA ARG A 140 -5.34 3.84 -10.94
C ARG A 140 -4.48 2.65 -11.36
N LEU A 141 -4.14 2.56 -12.64
CA LEU A 141 -3.29 1.53 -13.23
C LEU A 141 -2.33 2.16 -14.26
N ASP A 142 -1.04 1.96 -14.07
CA ASP A 142 0.01 2.33 -15.01
C ASP A 142 0.93 1.11 -15.19
N TYR A 143 0.82 0.43 -16.34
CA TYR A 143 1.50 -0.84 -16.55
C TYR A 143 3.00 -0.68 -16.73
N ASP A 144 3.45 0.42 -17.32
CA ASP A 144 4.87 0.68 -17.54
C ASP A 144 5.56 0.90 -16.18
N ILE A 145 4.93 1.69 -15.31
CA ILE A 145 5.42 1.93 -13.95
C ILE A 145 5.37 0.65 -13.10
N LEU A 146 4.28 -0.12 -13.16
CA LEU A 146 4.20 -1.40 -12.44
C LEU A 146 5.29 -2.38 -12.90
N SER A 147 5.57 -2.41 -14.21
CA SER A 147 6.64 -3.23 -14.78
C SER A 147 8.01 -2.78 -14.29
N GLU A 148 8.24 -1.48 -14.19
CA GLU A 148 9.48 -0.93 -13.63
C GLU A 148 9.71 -1.40 -12.19
N TRP A 149 8.69 -1.30 -11.33
CA TRP A 149 8.78 -1.81 -9.96
C TRP A 149 9.06 -3.31 -9.89
N VAL A 150 8.34 -4.11 -10.69
CA VAL A 150 8.47 -5.57 -10.73
C VAL A 150 9.86 -6.02 -11.19
N ASN A 151 10.47 -5.31 -12.13
CA ASN A 151 11.77 -5.68 -12.68
C ASN A 151 12.95 -5.21 -11.83
N LEU A 152 12.80 -4.13 -11.05
CA LEU A 152 13.90 -3.52 -10.30
C LEU A 152 13.97 -3.95 -8.83
N TYR A 153 12.86 -4.37 -8.22
CA TYR A 153 12.80 -4.59 -6.77
C TYR A 153 12.30 -5.99 -6.42
N ASN A 154 12.62 -6.44 -5.21
CA ASN A 154 11.79 -7.47 -4.58
C ASN A 154 10.41 -6.86 -4.30
N PHE A 155 9.36 -7.57 -4.68
CA PHE A 155 8.00 -7.02 -4.66
C PHE A 155 6.97 -8.04 -4.17
N GLN A 156 5.79 -7.52 -3.86
CA GLN A 156 4.53 -8.26 -3.78
C GLN A 156 3.44 -7.44 -4.50
N LEU A 157 2.48 -8.12 -5.11
CA LEU A 157 1.26 -7.51 -5.65
C LEU A 157 0.11 -7.79 -4.70
N LYS A 158 -0.44 -6.77 -4.06
CA LYS A 158 -1.51 -6.87 -3.07
C LYS A 158 -2.81 -6.27 -3.60
N PHE A 159 -3.77 -7.11 -3.95
CA PHE A 159 -5.07 -6.70 -4.45
C PHE A 159 -6.10 -6.72 -3.32
N VAL A 160 -6.85 -5.62 -3.20
CA VAL A 160 -8.02 -5.56 -2.30
C VAL A 160 -9.21 -6.15 -3.04
N VAL A 161 -9.84 -7.15 -2.45
CA VAL A 161 -10.87 -7.98 -3.07
C VAL A 161 -12.10 -8.04 -2.17
N SER A 162 -13.26 -7.81 -2.79
CA SER A 162 -14.57 -7.85 -2.14
C SER A 162 -15.48 -8.92 -2.72
N LYS A 163 -15.23 -9.36 -3.96
CA LYS A 163 -16.09 -10.26 -4.72
C LYS A 163 -15.30 -11.13 -5.71
N GLU A 164 -15.88 -12.25 -6.10
CA GLU A 164 -15.21 -13.25 -6.95
C GLU A 164 -14.86 -12.69 -8.33
N GLU A 165 -15.72 -11.84 -8.91
CA GLU A 165 -15.58 -11.35 -10.28
C GLU A 165 -14.32 -10.52 -10.50
N GLU A 166 -13.75 -9.97 -9.43
CA GLU A 166 -12.52 -9.17 -9.46
C GLU A 166 -11.29 -10.00 -9.86
N ILE A 167 -11.33 -11.34 -9.70
CA ILE A 167 -10.21 -12.21 -10.08
C ILE A 167 -9.84 -12.09 -11.56
N LYS A 168 -10.83 -11.88 -12.44
CA LYS A 168 -10.60 -11.68 -13.87
C LYS A 168 -9.88 -10.36 -14.15
N GLU A 169 -10.24 -9.31 -13.41
CA GLU A 169 -9.55 -8.01 -13.53
C GLU A 169 -8.11 -8.14 -13.02
N ILE A 170 -7.88 -8.84 -11.91
CA ILE A 170 -6.55 -9.10 -11.34
C ILE A 170 -5.67 -9.83 -12.36
N GLN A 171 -6.16 -10.93 -12.95
CA GLN A 171 -5.43 -11.69 -13.96
C GLN A 171 -5.12 -10.84 -15.20
N ASN A 172 -6.05 -9.99 -15.64
CA ASN A 172 -5.83 -9.06 -16.74
C ASN A 172 -4.82 -7.94 -16.39
N VAL A 173 -4.78 -7.48 -15.15
CA VAL A 173 -3.74 -6.54 -14.70
C VAL A 173 -2.37 -7.22 -14.73
N ILE A 174 -2.25 -8.41 -14.14
CA ILE A 174 -1.00 -9.17 -14.07
C ILE A 174 -0.46 -9.48 -15.47
N SER A 175 -1.32 -9.90 -16.41
CA SER A 175 -0.89 -10.27 -17.76
C SER A 175 -0.33 -9.10 -18.57
N ARG A 176 -0.58 -7.86 -18.14
CA ARG A 176 -0.11 -6.63 -18.78
C ARG A 176 1.14 -6.03 -18.13
N ILE A 177 1.56 -6.55 -16.98
CA ILE A 177 2.80 -6.12 -16.34
C ILE A 177 3.95 -6.92 -16.94
N GLU A 178 4.95 -6.23 -17.49
CA GLU A 178 6.17 -6.86 -17.99
C GLU A 178 7.05 -7.27 -16.81
N GLY A 179 7.41 -8.54 -16.77
CA GLY A 179 8.27 -9.11 -15.73
C GLY A 179 7.77 -10.49 -15.28
N LYS A 180 8.63 -11.21 -14.56
CA LYS A 180 8.26 -12.54 -14.05
C LYS A 180 7.50 -12.40 -12.73
N ILE A 181 6.17 -12.48 -12.81
CA ILE A 181 5.30 -12.51 -11.62
C ILE A 181 4.95 -13.96 -11.34
N LEU A 182 5.49 -14.50 -10.24
CA LEU A 182 5.11 -15.82 -9.75
C LEU A 182 3.79 -15.74 -8.96
N PRO A 183 2.92 -16.77 -8.99
CA PRO A 183 1.65 -16.76 -8.26
C PRO A 183 1.80 -16.43 -6.77
N GLU A 184 2.86 -16.89 -6.11
CA GLU A 184 3.15 -16.61 -4.70
C GLU A 184 3.53 -15.14 -4.41
N LYS A 185 3.75 -14.32 -5.44
CA LYS A 185 3.92 -12.87 -5.29
C LYS A 185 2.58 -12.12 -5.35
N VAL A 186 1.48 -12.81 -5.67
CA VAL A 186 0.14 -12.24 -5.74
C VAL A 186 -0.60 -12.53 -4.44
N LEU A 187 -1.05 -11.47 -3.80
CA LEU A 187 -1.70 -11.46 -2.49
C LEU A 187 -3.13 -10.93 -2.64
N LEU A 188 -4.10 -11.70 -2.16
CA LEU A 188 -5.51 -11.30 -2.11
C LEU A 188 -5.86 -10.86 -0.69
N MET A 189 -6.21 -9.60 -0.53
CA MET A 189 -6.54 -8.98 0.75
C MET A 189 -8.04 -8.67 0.82
N PRO A 190 -8.74 -8.99 1.92
CA PRO A 190 -10.15 -8.67 2.06
C PRO A 190 -10.38 -7.15 2.13
N GLU A 191 -11.36 -6.67 1.37
CA GLU A 191 -11.89 -5.32 1.53
C GLU A 191 -12.64 -5.21 2.87
N GLY A 192 -12.39 -4.13 3.63
CA GLY A 192 -13.08 -3.88 4.89
C GLY A 192 -12.20 -3.21 5.94
N ILE A 193 -12.85 -2.66 6.95
CA ILE A 193 -12.21 -1.96 8.07
C ILE A 193 -12.62 -2.53 9.44
N ASP A 194 -13.45 -3.56 9.49
CA ASP A 194 -13.89 -4.19 10.73
C ASP A 194 -13.73 -5.71 10.67
N PRO A 195 -13.44 -6.38 11.80
CA PRO A 195 -13.16 -7.82 11.81
C PRO A 195 -14.27 -8.69 11.22
N ASP A 196 -15.54 -8.34 11.40
CA ASP A 196 -16.67 -9.16 10.93
C ASP A 196 -16.76 -9.11 9.40
N THR A 197 -16.62 -7.91 8.82
CA THR A 197 -16.51 -7.68 7.37
C THR A 197 -15.33 -8.44 6.78
N LEU A 198 -14.15 -8.42 7.40
CA LEU A 198 -12.99 -9.19 6.92
C LEU A 198 -13.24 -10.69 6.97
N ARG A 199 -13.75 -11.19 8.10
CA ARG A 199 -14.06 -12.62 8.29
C ARG A 199 -15.04 -13.15 7.27
N SER A 200 -16.08 -12.36 6.94
CA SER A 200 -17.08 -12.75 5.95
C SER A 200 -16.51 -12.96 4.53
N ARG A 201 -15.33 -12.42 4.23
CA ARG A 201 -14.68 -12.54 2.91
C ARG A 201 -13.61 -13.63 2.86
N TYR A 202 -13.14 -14.15 3.99
CA TYR A 202 -12.00 -15.07 3.99
C TYR A 202 -12.28 -16.37 3.26
N ASP A 203 -13.48 -16.95 3.37
CA ASP A 203 -13.81 -18.20 2.67
C ASP A 203 -13.65 -18.05 1.15
N LEU A 204 -14.21 -16.97 0.59
CA LEU A 204 -14.05 -16.61 -0.82
C LEU A 204 -12.57 -16.46 -1.20
N LEU A 205 -11.80 -15.67 -0.43
CA LEU A 205 -10.40 -15.40 -0.77
C LEU A 205 -9.52 -16.65 -0.65
N ILE A 206 -9.79 -17.52 0.31
CA ILE A 206 -9.09 -18.79 0.49
C ILE A 206 -9.29 -19.67 -0.76
N ASP A 207 -10.53 -19.79 -1.23
CA ASP A 207 -10.82 -20.58 -2.43
C ASP A 207 -10.16 -19.98 -3.67
N LEU A 208 -10.26 -18.67 -3.88
CA LEU A 208 -9.55 -17.98 -4.97
C LEU A 208 -8.03 -18.17 -4.90
N CYS A 209 -7.44 -18.12 -3.70
CA CYS A 209 -6.00 -18.35 -3.53
C CYS A 209 -5.62 -19.78 -3.90
N LYS A 210 -6.37 -20.77 -3.43
CA LYS A 210 -6.13 -22.20 -3.74
C LYS A 210 -6.23 -22.49 -5.23
N GLU A 211 -7.23 -21.90 -5.91
CA GLU A 211 -7.45 -22.11 -7.34
C GLU A 211 -6.36 -21.49 -8.22
N ASN A 212 -5.79 -20.35 -7.79
CA ASN A 212 -4.84 -19.58 -8.60
C ASN A 212 -3.38 -19.74 -8.15
N GLY A 213 -3.12 -20.41 -7.03
CA GLY A 213 -1.79 -20.47 -6.40
C GLY A 213 -1.36 -19.14 -5.77
N TYR A 214 -2.30 -18.25 -5.51
CA TYR A 214 -2.06 -16.96 -4.86
C TYR A 214 -1.98 -17.11 -3.33
N ARG A 215 -1.65 -16.02 -2.64
CA ARG A 215 -1.55 -15.98 -1.18
C ARG A 215 -2.67 -15.16 -0.58
N LEU A 216 -3.21 -15.65 0.54
CA LEU A 216 -4.09 -14.85 1.36
C LEU A 216 -3.28 -13.77 2.07
N CYS A 217 -3.72 -12.53 1.96
CA CYS A 217 -3.20 -11.40 2.72
C CYS A 217 -4.17 -11.06 3.84
N HIS A 218 -3.68 -11.11 5.08
CA HIS A 218 -4.45 -10.70 6.24
C HIS A 218 -4.42 -9.17 6.39
N ARG A 219 -5.35 -8.62 7.18
CA ARG A 219 -5.25 -7.28 7.77
C ARG A 219 -5.13 -7.42 9.30
N LEU A 220 -4.03 -8.04 9.75
CA LEU A 220 -3.87 -8.50 11.14
C LEU A 220 -4.07 -7.38 12.17
N HIS A 221 -3.68 -6.16 11.84
CA HIS A 221 -3.85 -5.00 12.72
C HIS A 221 -5.34 -4.70 13.01
N ILE A 222 -6.26 -4.91 12.05
CA ILE A 222 -7.70 -4.74 12.28
C ILE A 222 -8.22 -5.80 13.27
N ASP A 223 -7.74 -7.03 13.15
CA ASP A 223 -8.14 -8.12 14.06
C ASP A 223 -7.62 -7.91 15.49
N LEU A 224 -6.43 -7.32 15.64
CA LEU A 224 -5.80 -7.08 16.93
C LEU A 224 -6.28 -5.80 17.62
N PHE A 225 -6.48 -4.73 16.84
CA PHE A 225 -6.66 -3.37 17.35
C PHE A 225 -7.93 -2.69 16.83
N GLY A 226 -8.68 -3.32 15.93
CA GLY A 226 -9.77 -2.68 15.20
C GLY A 226 -9.25 -1.63 14.21
N ASN A 227 -10.15 -0.78 13.71
CA ASN A 227 -9.79 0.36 12.87
C ASN A 227 -9.28 1.55 13.72
N THR A 228 -8.21 1.32 14.46
CA THR A 228 -7.65 2.31 15.40
C THR A 228 -6.40 2.96 14.80
N PRO A 229 -6.42 4.29 14.56
CA PRO A 229 -5.24 5.00 14.08
C PRO A 229 -4.04 4.88 15.03
N GLY A 230 -2.83 4.76 14.47
CA GLY A 230 -1.59 4.70 15.25
C GLY A 230 -1.33 3.39 16.00
N THR A 231 -2.03 2.31 15.62
CA THR A 231 -1.86 0.96 16.18
C THR A 231 -1.43 -0.05 15.15
#